data_AF-A0A6N6N3D1-F1
#
_entry.id   AF-A0A6N6N3D1-F1
#
_cell.length_a   1.000
_cell.length_b   1.000
_cell.length_c   1.000
_cell.angle_alpha   90.00
_cell.angle_beta   90.00
_cell.angle_gamma   90.00
#
_symmetry.space_group_name_H-M   'P 1'
#
loop_
_entity.id
_entity.type
_entity.pdbx_description
1 polymer ?
#
loop_
_entity_poly.entity_id
_entity_poly.type
_entity_poly.pdbx_seq_one_letter_code
_entity_poly.pdbx_strand_id
1 'polypeptide(L)'
;MGGCAGFTPFGGNAAPIATGPLPPATKRAAAVIATARSALGRPYAWGGETPTQGFDCSGLVWWAFAKNGVRMPRVSWQQYGAGRFVDKRDIRPGDLVFYRVLTGKSLHVGIVTEKRTFIHSPRSGKHVMESDMNNPFWREHYVGARRILP
;
A
#
# COMPACT_ATOMS: atom_id res chain seq x y z
N MET A 1 -11.07 -3.50 50.03
CA MET A 1 -10.77 -4.83 49.44
C MET A 1 -11.50 -4.89 48.11
N GLY A 2 -10.92 -5.05 46.92
CA GLY A 2 -9.68 -5.69 46.49
C GLY A 2 -10.06 -6.61 45.32
N GLY A 3 -9.43 -6.49 44.15
CA GLY A 3 -9.63 -7.43 43.04
C GLY A 3 -9.45 -6.84 41.65
N CYS A 4 -8.21 -6.72 41.21
CA CYS A 4 -7.80 -6.34 39.86
C CYS A 4 -7.88 -7.51 38.87
N ALA A 5 -7.95 -7.14 37.59
CA ALA A 5 -7.26 -7.74 36.45
C ALA A 5 -7.60 -9.18 36.00
N GLY A 6 -8.18 -9.24 34.79
CA GLY A 6 -7.94 -10.29 33.82
C GLY A 6 -7.49 -9.68 32.50
N PHE A 7 -6.36 -8.97 32.51
CA PHE A 7 -5.67 -8.53 31.29
C PHE A 7 -4.92 -9.75 30.74
N THR A 8 -5.43 -10.41 29.70
CA THR A 8 -4.66 -11.41 28.97
C THR A 8 -3.60 -10.73 28.10
N PRO A 9 -2.38 -11.28 28.06
CA PRO A 9 -1.24 -10.63 27.43
C PRO A 9 -1.35 -10.67 25.91
N PHE A 10 -0.63 -9.75 25.27
CA PHE A 10 -0.33 -9.70 23.85
C PHE A 10 0.04 -11.08 23.28
N GLY A 11 -0.95 -11.81 22.77
CA GLY A 11 -0.78 -13.00 21.95
C GLY A 11 -0.94 -12.61 20.49
N GLY A 12 0.18 -12.52 19.78
CA GLY A 12 0.24 -12.18 18.36
C GLY A 12 -0.59 -13.12 17.50
N ASN A 13 -1.84 -12.74 17.24
CA ASN A 13 -2.58 -13.25 16.11
C ASN A 13 -2.60 -12.15 15.07
N ALA A 14 -1.58 -12.15 14.20
CA ALA A 14 -1.68 -11.46 12.92
C ALA A 14 -2.91 -12.06 12.22
N ALA A 15 -4.06 -11.38 12.34
CA ALA A 15 -5.31 -11.87 11.78
C ALA A 15 -5.05 -12.29 10.33
N PRO A 16 -5.51 -13.50 9.93
CA PRO A 16 -5.36 -13.93 8.56
C PRO A 16 -5.97 -12.84 7.67
N ILE A 17 -5.24 -12.46 6.62
CA ILE A 17 -5.87 -11.69 5.55
C ILE A 17 -7.09 -12.50 5.15
N ALA A 18 -8.28 -11.89 5.13
CA ALA A 18 -9.52 -12.58 4.79
C ALA A 18 -9.28 -13.50 3.57
N THR A 19 -9.80 -14.72 3.54
CA THR A 19 -9.47 -15.70 2.48
C THR A 19 -10.44 -15.65 1.30
N GLY A 20 -11.60 -15.00 1.43
CA GLY A 20 -12.61 -14.87 0.36
C GLY A 20 -12.19 -13.87 -0.73
N PRO A 21 -12.83 -13.83 -1.91
CA PRO A 21 -12.46 -12.86 -2.96
C PRO A 21 -12.57 -11.41 -2.46
N LEU A 22 -11.66 -10.53 -2.90
CA LEU A 22 -11.83 -9.10 -2.65
C LEU A 22 -13.09 -8.60 -3.38
N PRO A 23 -13.83 -7.62 -2.81
CA PRO A 23 -14.92 -7.02 -3.55
C PRO A 23 -14.39 -6.36 -4.84
N PRO A 24 -15.21 -6.26 -5.89
CA PRO A 24 -14.78 -5.70 -7.17
C PRO A 24 -14.29 -4.26 -6.99
N ALA A 25 -13.27 -3.89 -7.77
CA ALA A 25 -12.75 -2.53 -7.81
C ALA A 25 -13.84 -1.55 -8.28
N THR A 26 -13.94 -0.39 -7.65
CA THR A 26 -14.75 0.71 -8.21
C THR A 26 -14.14 1.17 -9.53
N LYS A 27 -14.92 1.83 -10.39
CA LYS A 27 -14.41 2.37 -11.67
C LYS A 27 -13.18 3.26 -11.49
N ARG A 28 -13.16 4.08 -10.41
CA ARG A 28 -12.01 4.92 -10.06
C ARG A 28 -10.81 4.11 -9.59
N ALA A 29 -11.03 3.10 -8.74
CA ALA A 29 -9.95 2.22 -8.27
C ALA A 29 -9.32 1.46 -9.44
N ALA A 30 -10.14 0.91 -10.34
CA ALA A 30 -9.66 0.22 -11.53
C ALA A 30 -8.82 1.13 -12.44
N ALA A 31 -9.21 2.40 -12.61
CA ALA A 31 -8.46 3.36 -13.42
C ALA A 31 -7.10 3.72 -12.80
N VAL A 32 -7.03 3.89 -11.47
CA VAL A 32 -5.78 4.09 -10.73
C VAL A 32 -4.87 2.86 -10.84
N ILE A 33 -5.42 1.66 -10.65
CA ILE A 33 -4.68 0.40 -10.78
C ILE A 33 -4.14 0.25 -12.21
N ALA A 34 -4.96 0.50 -13.23
CA ALA A 34 -4.55 0.42 -14.63
C ALA A 34 -3.40 1.40 -14.94
N THR A 35 -3.49 2.61 -14.39
CA THR A 35 -2.42 3.62 -14.52
C THR A 35 -1.14 3.14 -13.85
N ALA A 36 -1.20 2.60 -12.63
CA ALA A 36 -0.03 2.04 -11.96
C ALA A 36 0.54 0.83 -12.72
N ARG A 37 -0.31 -0.02 -13.31
CA ARG A 37 0.11 -1.15 -14.14
C ARG A 37 0.85 -0.71 -15.40
N SER A 38 0.51 0.44 -15.99
CA SER A 38 1.24 0.95 -17.16
C SER A 38 2.69 1.38 -16.83
N ALA A 39 3.04 1.48 -15.56
CA ALA A 39 4.39 1.72 -15.09
C ALA A 39 5.18 0.45 -14.76
N LEU A 40 4.58 -0.75 -14.87
CA LEU A 40 5.29 -2.01 -14.64
C LEU A 40 6.56 -2.09 -15.51
N GLY A 41 7.65 -2.57 -14.92
CA GLY A 41 8.96 -2.65 -15.58
C GLY A 41 9.73 -1.32 -15.65
N ARG A 42 9.17 -0.18 -15.23
CA ARG A 42 9.92 1.08 -15.15
C ARG A 42 10.94 1.03 -13.99
N PRO A 43 12.14 1.60 -14.16
CA PRO A 43 13.17 1.53 -13.14
C PRO A 43 12.79 2.29 -11.88
N TYR A 44 13.27 1.81 -10.73
CA TYR A 44 13.24 2.59 -9.52
C TYR A 44 14.17 3.80 -9.66
N ALA A 45 13.67 4.98 -9.33
CA ALA A 45 14.46 6.19 -9.24
C ALA A 45 14.11 6.93 -7.95
N TRP A 46 15.11 7.22 -7.12
CA TRP A 46 14.90 7.97 -5.89
C TRP A 46 14.37 9.38 -6.20
N GLY A 47 13.24 9.77 -5.58
CA GLY A 47 12.57 11.03 -5.91
C GLY A 47 11.81 11.02 -7.25
N GLY A 48 11.88 9.91 -8.00
CA GLY A 48 11.24 9.78 -9.29
C GLY A 48 9.72 9.74 -9.20
N GLU A 49 9.07 10.46 -10.12
CA GLU A 49 7.61 10.61 -10.17
C GLU A 49 7.06 10.57 -11.59
N THR A 50 7.88 10.19 -12.57
CA THR A 50 7.50 10.17 -13.98
C THR A 50 7.98 8.89 -14.68
N PRO A 51 7.28 8.40 -15.72
CA PRO A 51 7.71 7.20 -16.46
C PRO A 51 9.08 7.30 -17.14
N THR A 52 9.53 8.52 -17.45
CA THR A 52 10.83 8.79 -18.11
C THR A 52 11.98 8.75 -17.11
N GLN A 53 11.81 9.35 -15.94
CA GLN A 53 12.81 9.34 -14.87
C GLN A 53 12.83 8.01 -14.10
N GLY A 54 11.70 7.31 -14.03
CA GLY A 54 11.46 6.22 -13.10
C GLY A 54 10.69 6.68 -11.86
N PHE A 55 10.43 5.75 -10.94
CA PHE A 55 9.56 6.00 -9.79
C PHE A 55 10.21 5.60 -8.47
N ASP A 56 10.01 6.38 -7.42
CA ASP A 56 10.08 5.87 -6.05
C ASP A 56 8.73 5.32 -5.60
N CYS A 57 8.68 4.67 -4.43
CA CYS A 57 7.45 4.04 -3.94
C CYS A 57 6.26 5.01 -3.86
N SER A 58 6.47 6.17 -3.25
CA SER A 58 5.45 7.20 -3.06
C SER A 58 5.15 8.01 -4.32
N GLY A 59 6.12 8.16 -5.22
CA GLY A 59 6.02 8.86 -6.49
C GLY A 59 5.18 8.08 -7.49
N LEU A 60 5.31 6.75 -7.52
CA LEU A 60 4.42 5.89 -8.31
C LEU A 60 2.96 6.06 -7.90
N VAL A 61 2.68 6.01 -6.60
CA VAL A 61 1.34 6.18 -6.06
C VAL A 61 0.81 7.58 -6.36
N TRP A 62 1.59 8.60 -6.04
CA TRP A 62 1.23 10.00 -6.28
C TRP A 62 0.88 10.23 -7.76
N TRP A 63 1.71 9.75 -8.67
CA TRP A 63 1.50 9.88 -10.12
C TRP A 63 0.23 9.15 -10.59
N ALA A 64 0.00 7.91 -10.13
CA ALA A 64 -1.16 7.13 -10.53
C ALA A 64 -2.47 7.80 -10.08
N PHE A 65 -2.52 8.32 -8.86
CA PHE A 65 -3.69 9.05 -8.35
C PHE A 65 -3.86 10.42 -9.04
N ALA A 66 -2.77 11.16 -9.25
CA ALA A 66 -2.81 12.47 -9.91
C ALA A 66 -3.33 12.37 -11.36
N LYS A 67 -2.90 11.34 -12.11
CA LYS A 67 -3.41 11.07 -13.47
C LYS A 67 -4.91 10.75 -13.51
N ASN A 68 -5.48 10.32 -12.39
CA ASN A 68 -6.90 10.03 -12.23
C ASN A 68 -7.63 11.16 -11.47
N GLY A 69 -7.05 12.36 -11.41
CA GLY A 69 -7.68 13.55 -10.85
C GLY A 69 -7.74 13.59 -9.32
N VAL A 70 -6.99 12.73 -8.63
CA VAL A 70 -6.98 12.67 -7.16
C VAL A 70 -5.69 13.29 -6.63
N ARG A 71 -5.83 14.32 -5.78
CA ARG A 71 -4.70 15.01 -5.16
C ARG A 71 -4.32 14.31 -3.87
N MET A 72 -3.03 14.04 -3.69
CA MET A 72 -2.50 13.44 -2.47
C MET A 72 -1.07 13.92 -2.18
N PRO A 73 -0.58 13.76 -0.94
CA PRO A 73 0.80 14.11 -0.60
C PRO A 73 1.81 13.28 -1.39
N ARG A 74 2.99 13.85 -1.65
CA ARG A 74 4.08 13.19 -2.40
C ARG A 74 4.87 12.18 -1.57
N VAL A 75 4.89 12.33 -0.24
CA VAL A 75 5.73 11.55 0.67
C VAL A 75 4.93 10.45 1.36
N SER A 76 5.46 9.22 1.41
CA SER A 76 4.75 8.04 1.94
C SER A 76 4.21 8.21 3.37
N TRP A 77 4.95 8.85 4.27
CA TRP A 77 4.47 9.11 5.64
C TRP A 77 3.24 10.03 5.66
N GLN A 78 3.22 11.06 4.81
CA GLN A 78 2.06 11.94 4.68
C GLN A 78 0.89 11.23 4.00
N GLN A 79 1.17 10.35 3.03
CA GLN A 79 0.16 9.48 2.41
C GLN A 79 -0.46 8.52 3.44
N TYR A 80 0.32 8.03 4.40
CA TYR A 80 -0.20 7.22 5.50
C TYR A 80 -1.12 8.03 6.43
N GLY A 81 -0.96 9.34 6.54
CA GLY A 81 -1.88 10.22 7.25
C GLY A 81 -3.11 10.63 6.42
N ALA A 82 -3.15 10.32 5.13
CA ALA A 82 -4.21 10.74 4.23
C ALA A 82 -5.33 9.70 4.11
N GLY A 83 -6.55 10.18 3.87
CA GLY A 83 -7.74 9.35 3.68
C GLY A 83 -8.17 8.57 4.93
N ARG A 84 -9.00 7.55 4.73
CA ARG A 84 -9.59 6.75 5.82
C ARG A 84 -8.72 5.55 6.15
N PHE A 85 -8.57 5.24 7.44
CA PHE A 85 -7.99 3.97 7.88
C PHE A 85 -8.82 2.78 7.38
N VAL A 86 -8.15 1.71 6.97
CA VAL A 86 -8.78 0.47 6.52
C VAL A 86 -8.21 -0.68 7.34
N ASP A 87 -9.08 -1.46 7.97
CA ASP A 87 -8.68 -2.69 8.61
C ASP A 87 -8.13 -3.68 7.57
N LYS A 88 -7.17 -4.51 7.98
CA LYS A 88 -6.53 -5.49 7.09
C LYS A 88 -7.54 -6.43 6.40
N ARG A 89 -8.68 -6.72 7.05
CA ARG A 89 -9.75 -7.57 6.53
C ARG A 89 -10.64 -6.85 5.51
N ASP A 90 -10.70 -5.51 5.58
CA ASP A 90 -11.54 -4.65 4.75
C ASP A 90 -10.79 -4.00 3.57
N ILE A 91 -9.54 -4.43 3.34
CA ILE A 91 -8.73 -3.99 2.21
C ILE A 91 -9.46 -4.28 0.90
N ARG A 92 -9.47 -3.30 0.00
CA ARG A 92 -10.09 -3.39 -1.32
C ARG A 92 -9.09 -2.97 -2.40
N PRO A 93 -9.33 -3.36 -3.66
CA PRO A 93 -8.54 -2.87 -4.78
C PRO A 93 -8.57 -1.33 -4.83
N GLY A 94 -7.41 -0.72 -5.03
CA GLY A 94 -7.21 0.74 -5.04
C GLY A 94 -6.87 1.33 -3.68
N ASP A 95 -6.94 0.55 -2.58
CA ASP A 95 -6.41 0.98 -1.30
C ASP A 95 -4.88 1.04 -1.32
N LEU A 96 -4.33 1.87 -0.46
CA LEU A 96 -2.89 1.99 -0.24
C LEU A 96 -2.47 1.09 0.91
N VAL A 97 -1.44 0.29 0.72
CA VAL A 97 -0.82 -0.52 1.78
C VAL A 97 0.56 0.02 2.11
N PHE A 98 0.86 0.05 3.42
CA PHE A 98 2.08 0.63 3.94
C PHE A 98 2.88 -0.42 4.71
N TYR A 99 4.19 -0.40 4.49
CA TYR A 99 5.13 -1.36 5.06
C TYR A 99 6.35 -0.66 5.68
N ARG A 100 6.90 -1.22 6.74
CA ARG A 100 8.12 -0.74 7.41
C ARG A 100 9.33 -1.57 6.98
N VAL A 101 9.77 -1.40 5.74
CA VAL A 101 10.92 -2.13 5.16
C VAL A 101 12.15 -1.26 4.93
N LEU A 102 12.05 0.04 5.19
CA LEU A 102 13.13 1.01 5.07
C LEU A 102 13.59 1.45 6.46
N THR A 103 14.85 1.88 6.57
CA THR A 103 15.38 2.44 7.82
C THR A 103 14.80 3.83 8.09
N GLY A 104 14.57 4.16 9.36
CA GLY A 104 14.07 5.47 9.80
C GLY A 104 12.54 5.63 9.75
N LYS A 105 12.09 6.86 9.49
CA LYS A 105 10.65 7.25 9.51
C LYS A 105 9.93 6.98 8.18
N SER A 106 10.65 6.61 7.13
CA SER A 106 10.08 6.37 5.80
C SER A 106 9.29 5.06 5.76
N LEU A 107 8.07 5.13 5.21
CA LEU A 107 7.26 3.95 4.92
C LEU A 107 7.41 3.59 3.45
N HIS A 108 7.33 2.30 3.15
CA HIS A 108 7.14 1.82 1.79
C HIS A 108 5.65 1.74 1.50
N VAL A 109 5.23 2.13 0.30
CA VAL A 109 3.81 2.19 -0.08
C VAL A 109 3.57 1.50 -1.42
N GLY A 110 2.36 0.96 -1.60
CA GLY A 110 1.88 0.46 -2.88
C GLY A 110 0.36 0.44 -2.98
N ILE A 111 -0.14 0.19 -4.19
CA ILE A 111 -1.57 0.19 -4.52
C ILE A 111 -2.07 -1.24 -4.61
N VAL A 112 -3.07 -1.58 -3.81
CA VAL A 112 -3.70 -2.91 -3.80
C VAL A 112 -4.46 -3.15 -5.10
N THR A 113 -4.37 -4.37 -5.61
CA THR A 113 -5.10 -4.82 -6.79
C THR A 113 -6.13 -5.89 -6.44
N GLU A 114 -6.84 -6.38 -7.45
CA GLU A 114 -7.92 -7.36 -7.34
C GLU A 114 -7.44 -8.72 -6.82
N LYS A 115 -6.16 -9.04 -6.99
CA LYS A 115 -5.59 -10.37 -6.70
C LYS A 115 -4.94 -10.47 -5.32
N ARG A 116 -5.24 -9.56 -4.38
CA ARG A 116 -4.49 -9.40 -3.12
C ARG A 116 -2.99 -9.21 -3.31
N THR A 117 -2.63 -8.66 -4.46
CA THR A 117 -1.29 -8.20 -4.76
C THR A 117 -1.29 -6.67 -4.66
N PHE A 118 -0.11 -6.08 -4.68
CA PHE A 118 0.04 -4.64 -4.70
C PHE A 118 1.15 -4.22 -5.66
N ILE A 119 0.91 -3.12 -6.37
CA ILE A 119 1.87 -2.53 -7.30
C ILE A 119 2.71 -1.52 -6.54
N HIS A 120 4.03 -1.64 -6.65
CA HIS A 120 4.97 -0.77 -5.96
C HIS A 120 6.29 -0.61 -6.73
N SER A 121 7.02 0.46 -6.42
CA SER A 121 8.41 0.63 -6.82
C SER A 121 9.33 0.31 -5.61
N PRO A 122 9.98 -0.86 -5.57
CA PRO A 122 10.55 -1.42 -4.34
C PRO A 122 11.82 -0.73 -3.82
N ARG A 123 12.86 -0.61 -4.64
CA ARG A 123 14.17 -0.03 -4.28
C ARG A 123 15.09 0.11 -5.51
N SER A 124 16.19 0.82 -5.34
CA SER A 124 17.25 0.95 -6.36
C SER A 124 17.71 -0.40 -6.89
N GLY A 125 17.95 -0.47 -8.21
CA GLY A 125 18.33 -1.71 -8.91
C GLY A 125 17.17 -2.68 -9.18
N LYS A 126 15.93 -2.27 -8.89
CA LYS A 126 14.70 -3.00 -9.23
C LYS A 126 13.77 -2.12 -10.05
N HIS A 127 12.70 -2.72 -10.53
CA HIS A 127 11.68 -2.08 -11.36
C HIS A 127 10.34 -2.09 -10.63
N VAL A 128 9.41 -1.25 -11.08
CA VAL A 128 8.01 -1.30 -10.67
C VAL A 128 7.47 -2.70 -10.95
N MET A 129 6.92 -3.32 -9.91
CA MET A 129 6.47 -4.71 -9.94
C MET A 129 5.21 -4.89 -9.09
N GLU A 130 4.58 -6.04 -9.24
CA GLU A 130 3.43 -6.45 -8.45
C GLU A 130 3.88 -7.57 -7.49
N SER A 131 3.59 -7.41 -6.20
CA SER A 131 3.97 -8.35 -5.13
C SER A 131 2.75 -8.90 -4.42
N ASP A 132 2.82 -10.16 -3.98
CA ASP A 132 1.76 -10.78 -3.17
C ASP A 132 1.81 -10.27 -1.72
N MET A 133 0.69 -9.75 -1.23
CA MET A 133 0.55 -9.30 0.16
C MET A 133 0.63 -10.44 1.18
N ASN A 134 0.35 -11.68 0.76
CA ASN A 134 0.43 -12.87 1.61
C ASN A 134 1.86 -13.41 1.76
N ASN A 135 2.82 -12.89 1.00
CA ASN A 135 4.23 -13.23 1.18
C ASN A 135 4.64 -12.99 2.65
N PRO A 136 5.31 -13.95 3.32
CA PRO A 136 5.71 -13.81 4.72
C PRO A 136 6.44 -12.49 5.03
N PHE A 137 7.33 -12.05 4.13
CA PHE A 137 8.07 -10.81 4.28
C PHE A 137 7.13 -9.59 4.35
N TRP A 138 6.17 -9.47 3.42
CA TRP A 138 5.24 -8.34 3.41
C TRP A 138 4.27 -8.39 4.60
N ARG A 139 3.87 -9.58 5.03
CA ARG A 139 3.02 -9.76 6.21
C ARG A 139 3.69 -9.29 7.49
N GLU A 140 4.96 -9.63 7.67
CA GLU A 140 5.75 -9.25 8.85
C GLU A 140 5.97 -7.74 8.93
N HIS A 141 6.18 -7.08 7.78
CA HIS A 141 6.48 -5.65 7.73
C HIS A 141 5.24 -4.76 7.54
N TYR A 142 4.02 -5.32 7.57
CA TYR A 142 2.78 -4.58 7.36
C TYR A 142 2.51 -3.58 8.49
N VAL A 143 2.22 -2.33 8.12
CA VAL A 143 1.92 -1.24 9.08
C VAL A 143 0.44 -0.90 9.10
N GLY A 144 -0.20 -0.82 7.93
CA GLY A 144 -1.59 -0.43 7.82
C GLY A 144 -2.02 -0.15 6.38
N ALA A 145 -3.31 0.14 6.21
CA ALA A 145 -3.89 0.50 4.91
C ALA A 145 -4.70 1.80 4.97
N ARG A 146 -4.75 2.52 3.85
CA ARG A 146 -5.52 3.75 3.68
C ARG A 146 -6.37 3.71 2.42
N ARG A 147 -7.61 4.15 2.54
CA ARG A 147 -8.52 4.37 1.41
C ARG A 147 -8.60 5.86 1.10
N ILE A 148 -8.14 6.22 -0.10
CA ILE A 148 -8.19 7.60 -0.61
C ILE A 148 -9.45 7.83 -1.46
N LEU A 149 -9.89 6.81 -2.19
CA LEU A 149 -11.06 6.89 -3.05
C LEU A 149 -12.35 6.75 -2.23
N PRO A 150 -13.40 7.53 -2.54
CA PRO A 150 -14.70 7.41 -1.88
C PRO A 150 -15.37 6.06 -2.14
#